data_AF-A0A8H9M4E1-F1
#
_entry.id   AF-A0A8H9M4E1-F1
#
_cell.length_a   1.000
_cell.length_b   1.000
_cell.length_c   1.000
_cell.angle_alpha   90.00
_cell.angle_beta   90.00
_cell.angle_gamma   90.00
#
_symmetry.space_group_name_H-M   'P 1'
#
loop_
_entity.id
_entity.type
_entity.pdbx_description
1 polymer ?
#
loop_
_entity_poly.entity_id
_entity_poly.type
_entity_poly.pdbx_seq_one_letter_code
_entity_poly.pdbx_strand_id
1 'polypeptide(L)'
;MSEKTSRNRRIRKKLHLDEWAIFGFEFSCNLAEASEQEYESFFNTFADVVIEQHLYITLNDESETLEGFVTSADRYGNATEEDKSAIESFLSGQSIVSDVKVGTLVDAMYGI
;
A
#
# COMPACT_ATOMS: atom_id res chain seq x y z
N MET A 1 -28.24 1.02 13.22
CA MET A 1 -28.86 1.47 11.96
C MET A 1 -28.26 2.83 11.62
N SER A 2 -27.15 2.89 10.89
CA SER A 2 -26.46 4.17 10.62
C SER A 2 -27.25 4.96 9.57
N GLU A 3 -27.65 6.18 9.91
CA GLU A 3 -28.35 7.10 9.01
C GLU A 3 -27.50 7.32 7.76
N LYS A 4 -28.01 6.91 6.58
CA LYS A 4 -27.44 7.30 5.29
C LYS A 4 -27.67 8.80 5.12
N THR A 5 -26.76 9.62 5.66
CA THR A 5 -26.76 11.06 5.42
C THR A 5 -26.56 11.28 3.92
N SER A 6 -27.57 11.81 3.23
CA SER A 6 -27.47 12.19 1.82
C SER A 6 -26.44 13.30 1.66
N ARG A 7 -25.20 12.93 1.30
CA ARG A 7 -24.08 13.88 1.14
C ARG A 7 -24.05 14.41 -0.28
N ASN A 8 -24.00 15.74 -0.42
CA ASN A 8 -23.87 16.40 -1.71
C ASN A 8 -22.53 16.06 -2.38
N ARG A 9 -22.47 16.18 -3.72
CA ARG A 9 -21.31 15.77 -4.54
C ARG A 9 -19.97 16.33 -4.02
N ARG A 10 -19.95 17.62 -3.67
CA ARG A 10 -18.75 18.30 -3.11
C ARG A 10 -18.29 17.68 -1.77
N ILE A 11 -19.22 17.27 -0.91
CA ILE A 11 -18.90 16.67 0.39
C ILE A 11 -18.36 15.24 0.18
N ARG A 12 -18.97 14.47 -0.71
CA ARG A 12 -18.47 13.13 -1.07
C ARG A 12 -17.05 13.18 -1.65
N LYS A 13 -16.76 14.16 -2.50
CA LYS A 13 -15.40 14.42 -3.01
C LYS A 13 -14.40 14.84 -1.93
N LYS A 14 -14.85 15.64 -0.95
CA LYS A 14 -13.99 16.06 0.18
C LYS A 14 -13.66 14.89 1.12
N LEU A 15 -14.61 13.97 1.26
CA LEU A 15 -14.51 12.82 2.16
C LEU A 15 -13.99 11.55 1.48
N HIS A 16 -13.68 11.55 0.18
CA HIS A 16 -13.26 10.34 -0.56
C HIS A 16 -14.29 9.20 -0.48
N LEU A 17 -15.56 9.50 -0.80
CA LEU A 17 -16.65 8.52 -0.78
C LEU A 17 -17.14 8.22 -2.21
N ASP A 18 -17.78 7.07 -2.41
CA ASP A 18 -18.32 6.64 -3.71
C ASP A 18 -17.26 6.68 -4.84
N GLU A 19 -17.43 7.56 -5.84
CA GLU A 19 -16.54 7.72 -7.00
C GLU A 19 -15.17 8.35 -6.66
N TRP A 20 -14.97 8.76 -5.41
CA TRP A 20 -13.69 9.31 -4.91
C TRP A 20 -13.05 8.44 -3.83
N ALA A 21 -13.59 7.25 -3.57
CA ALA A 21 -12.95 6.31 -2.66
C ALA A 21 -11.56 5.95 -3.18
N ILE A 22 -10.60 5.88 -2.28
CA ILE A 22 -9.22 5.50 -2.58
C ILE A 22 -9.04 4.09 -2.05
N PHE A 23 -8.93 3.13 -2.96
CA PHE A 23 -8.59 1.77 -2.58
C PHE A 23 -7.08 1.61 -2.54
N GLY A 24 -6.60 1.07 -1.43
CA GLY A 24 -5.22 0.67 -1.22
C GLY A 24 -5.17 -0.75 -0.68
N PHE A 25 -3.98 -1.27 -0.45
CA PHE A 25 -3.79 -2.56 0.18
C PHE A 25 -2.64 -2.51 1.16
N GLU A 26 -2.77 -3.29 2.22
CA GLU A 26 -1.67 -3.52 3.16
C GLU A 26 -0.77 -4.65 2.66
N PHE A 27 0.50 -4.59 3.03
CA PHE A 27 1.41 -5.71 2.93
C PHE A 27 2.19 -5.83 4.22
N SER A 28 2.56 -7.06 4.57
CA SER A 28 3.45 -7.35 5.67
C SER A 28 4.49 -8.36 5.23
N CYS A 29 5.73 -8.17 5.67
CA CYS A 29 6.81 -9.10 5.38
C CYS A 29 7.87 -9.07 6.49
N ASN A 30 8.58 -10.17 6.65
CA ASN A 30 9.67 -10.31 7.60
C ASN A 30 11.00 -10.03 6.89
N LEU A 31 11.71 -9.02 7.37
CA LEU A 31 13.07 -8.75 6.92
C LEU A 31 14.05 -9.60 7.75
N ALA A 32 14.84 -10.44 7.09
CA ALA A 32 15.95 -11.13 7.71
C ALA A 32 17.06 -10.13 8.07
N GLU A 33 17.88 -10.47 9.06
CA GLU A 33 19.04 -9.67 9.45
C GLU A 33 20.04 -9.61 8.29
N ALA A 34 20.19 -8.43 7.71
CA ALA A 34 21.05 -8.14 6.57
C ALA A 34 21.99 -6.98 6.88
N SER A 35 22.96 -6.76 6.01
CA SER A 35 23.84 -5.59 6.12
C SER A 35 23.09 -4.30 5.76
N GLU A 36 23.56 -3.17 6.28
CA GLU A 36 23.01 -1.84 5.96
C GLU A 36 22.97 -1.57 4.45
N GLN A 37 23.98 -2.05 3.72
CA GLN A 37 24.09 -1.91 2.26
C GLN A 37 23.03 -2.71 1.50
N GLU A 38 22.67 -3.88 2.03
CA GLU A 38 21.61 -4.72 1.47
C GLU A 38 20.24 -4.09 1.69
N TYR A 39 19.98 -3.55 2.88
CA TYR A 39 18.75 -2.79 3.14
C TYR A 39 18.65 -1.53 2.28
N GLU A 40 19.72 -0.75 2.16
CA GLU A 40 19.74 0.45 1.32
C GLU A 40 19.43 0.10 -0.14
N SER A 41 20.06 -0.95 -0.67
CA SER A 41 19.80 -1.43 -2.03
C SER A 41 18.37 -1.94 -2.20
N PHE A 42 17.84 -2.65 -1.21
CA PHE A 42 16.46 -3.13 -1.20
C PHE A 42 15.47 -1.95 -1.22
N PHE A 43 15.60 -0.98 -0.32
CA PHE A 43 14.69 0.16 -0.26
C PHE A 43 14.79 1.07 -1.49
N ASN A 44 15.98 1.26 -2.06
CA ASN A 44 16.13 2.00 -3.31
C ASN A 44 15.42 1.29 -4.46
N THR A 45 15.65 -0.01 -4.63
CA THR A 45 14.99 -0.78 -5.71
C THR A 45 13.47 -0.84 -5.49
N PHE A 46 13.03 -0.95 -4.24
CA PHE A 46 11.62 -0.94 -3.89
C PHE A 46 10.96 0.40 -4.21
N ALA A 47 11.62 1.51 -3.87
CA ALA A 47 11.15 2.85 -4.22
C ALA A 47 11.04 3.05 -5.74
N ASP A 48 12.00 2.55 -6.51
CA ASP A 48 11.97 2.63 -7.97
C ASP A 48 10.74 1.91 -8.55
N VAL A 49 10.46 0.67 -8.10
CA VAL A 49 9.27 -0.09 -8.53
C VAL A 49 7.98 0.65 -8.19
N VAL A 50 7.90 1.23 -7.00
CA VAL A 50 6.74 2.00 -6.54
C VAL A 50 6.52 3.25 -7.37
N ILE A 51 7.60 3.96 -7.71
CA ILE A 51 7.56 5.17 -8.53
C ILE A 51 7.15 4.81 -9.96
N GLU A 52 7.68 3.74 -10.55
CA GLU A 52 7.32 3.27 -11.89
C GLU A 52 5.83 2.88 -11.98
N GLN A 53 5.29 2.25 -10.94
CA GLN A 53 3.87 1.90 -10.83
C GLN A 53 2.97 3.11 -10.47
N HIS A 54 3.55 4.29 -10.26
CA HIS A 54 2.82 5.48 -9.76
C HIS A 54 2.04 5.19 -8.47
N LEU A 55 2.69 4.55 -7.51
CA LEU A 55 2.13 4.21 -6.20
C LEU A 55 2.77 5.06 -5.10
N TYR A 56 2.09 5.16 -3.97
CA TYR A 56 2.63 5.64 -2.71
C TYR A 56 2.58 4.55 -1.67
N ILE A 57 3.70 4.39 -0.95
CA ILE A 57 3.81 3.45 0.15
C ILE A 57 4.08 4.21 1.44
N THR A 58 3.32 3.88 2.47
CA THR A 58 3.62 4.25 3.85
C THR A 58 4.16 3.00 4.55
N LEU A 59 5.35 3.09 5.12
CA LEU A 59 5.93 2.00 5.91
C LEU A 59 5.65 2.26 7.39
N ASN A 60 5.37 1.19 8.13
CA ASN A 60 5.29 1.19 9.59
C ASN A 60 6.41 0.29 10.14
N ASP A 61 7.20 0.81 11.06
CA ASP A 61 8.34 0.13 11.70
C ASP A 61 8.08 -0.20 13.18
N GLU A 62 6.84 -0.11 13.64
CA GLU A 62 6.47 -0.36 15.04
C GLU A 62 6.57 -1.84 15.46
N SER A 63 6.71 -2.78 14.53
CA SER A 63 6.76 -4.23 14.78
C SER A 63 8.06 -4.88 14.30
N GLU A 64 8.28 -6.13 14.73
CA GLU A 64 9.37 -7.00 14.22
C GLU A 64 9.22 -7.34 12.72
N THR A 65 8.11 -6.91 12.12
CA THR A 65 7.69 -7.16 10.74
C THR A 65 7.66 -5.83 9.99
N LEU A 66 8.13 -5.80 8.75
CA LEU A 66 7.95 -4.64 7.88
C LEU A 66 6.51 -4.64 7.36
N GLU A 67 5.72 -3.72 7.88
CA GLU A 67 4.35 -3.50 7.44
C GLU A 67 4.28 -2.23 6.62
N GLY A 68 3.43 -2.23 5.60
CA GLY A 68 3.23 -1.05 4.79
C GLY A 68 1.87 -1.01 4.14
N PHE A 69 1.44 0.20 3.80
CA PHE A 69 0.20 0.44 3.11
C PHE A 69 0.47 1.10 1.76
N VAL A 70 -0.06 0.51 0.70
CA VAL A 70 0.13 0.95 -0.68
C VAL A 70 -1.15 1.58 -1.20
N THR A 71 -1.01 2.75 -1.81
CA THR A 71 -2.09 3.49 -2.47
C THR A 71 -1.62 3.98 -3.84
N SER A 72 -2.56 4.36 -4.69
CA SER A 72 -2.21 5.07 -5.93
C SER A 72 -1.64 6.45 -5.60
N ALA A 73 -0.64 6.89 -6.37
CA ALA A 73 -0.14 8.26 -6.29
C ALA A 73 -1.14 9.29 -6.84
N ASP A 74 -2.14 8.83 -7.59
CA ASP A 74 -3.22 9.67 -8.06
C ASP A 74 -4.19 10.03 -6.94
N ARG A 75 -4.61 11.30 -6.93
CA ARG A 75 -5.48 11.89 -5.90
C ARG A 75 -6.80 11.14 -5.65
N TYR A 76 -7.31 10.44 -6.66
CA TYR A 76 -8.51 9.59 -6.58
C TYR A 76 -8.26 8.26 -7.31
N GLY A 77 -6.99 7.88 -7.42
CA GLY A 77 -6.60 6.62 -8.02
C GLY A 77 -6.84 5.49 -7.04
N ASN A 78 -7.02 4.30 -7.60
CA ASN A 78 -7.14 3.07 -6.85
C ASN A 78 -5.92 2.23 -7.15
N ALA A 79 -5.35 1.62 -6.11
CA ALA A 79 -4.45 0.51 -6.31
C ALA A 79 -5.23 -0.62 -7.01
N THR A 80 -4.57 -1.28 -7.94
CA THR A 80 -5.13 -2.36 -8.74
C THR A 80 -4.63 -3.71 -8.25
N GLU A 81 -5.24 -4.79 -8.73
CA GLU A 81 -4.76 -6.15 -8.41
C GLU A 81 -3.43 -6.44 -9.13
N GLU A 82 -3.17 -5.77 -10.25
CA GLU A 82 -1.89 -5.78 -10.96
C GLU A 82 -0.76 -5.22 -10.09
N ASP A 83 -1.02 -4.10 -9.40
CA ASP A 83 -0.07 -3.47 -8.47
C ASP A 83 0.29 -4.41 -7.31
N LYS A 84 -0.70 -5.12 -6.78
CA LYS A 84 -0.47 -6.14 -5.74
C LYS A 84 0.43 -7.25 -6.23
N SER A 85 0.12 -7.82 -7.39
CA SER A 85 0.90 -8.91 -7.95
C SER A 85 2.35 -8.48 -8.24
N ALA A 86 2.54 -7.23 -8.68
CA ALA A 86 3.86 -6.66 -8.87
C ALA A 86 4.64 -6.54 -7.56
N ILE A 87 4.02 -6.03 -6.49
CA ILE A 87 4.65 -5.90 -5.17
C ILE A 87 4.91 -7.27 -4.54
N GLU A 88 3.98 -8.21 -4.62
CA GLU A 88 4.15 -9.57 -4.12
C GLU A 88 5.30 -10.29 -4.85
N SER A 89 5.36 -10.17 -6.17
CA SER A 89 6.45 -10.74 -6.99
C SER A 89 7.79 -10.09 -6.68
N PHE A 90 7.81 -8.78 -6.44
CA PHE A 90 9.02 -8.07 -6.05
C PHE A 90 9.52 -8.53 -4.68
N LEU A 91 8.65 -8.52 -3.67
CA LEU A 91 9.02 -8.90 -2.30
C LEU A 91 9.45 -10.37 -2.22
N SER A 92 8.76 -11.28 -2.91
CA SER A 92 9.13 -12.71 -2.95
C SER A 92 10.42 -13.01 -3.72
N GLY A 93 10.84 -12.10 -4.61
CA GLY A 93 12.10 -12.20 -5.34
C GLY A 93 13.33 -11.78 -4.53
N GLN A 94 13.14 -11.15 -3.37
CA GLN A 94 14.23 -10.62 -2.55
C GLN A 94 14.68 -11.64 -1.51
N SER A 95 15.99 -11.93 -1.48
CA SER A 95 16.56 -12.92 -0.56
C SER A 95 16.50 -12.53 0.91
N ILE A 96 16.30 -11.24 1.19
CA ILE A 96 16.23 -10.66 2.54
C ILE A 96 14.79 -10.73 3.10
N VAL A 97 13.80 -10.95 2.24
CA VAL A 97 12.39 -10.92 2.61
C VAL A 97 11.85 -12.34 2.80
N SER A 98 11.05 -12.54 3.84
CA SER A 98 10.36 -13.79 4.14
C SER A 98 8.92 -13.53 4.60
N ASP A 99 8.04 -14.52 4.50
CA ASP A 99 6.62 -14.43 4.92
C ASP A 99 5.88 -13.21 4.33
N VAL A 100 6.00 -13.02 3.01
CA VAL A 100 5.29 -11.96 2.28
C VAL A 100 3.79 -12.22 2.32
N LYS A 101 3.02 -11.27 2.85
CA LYS A 101 1.57 -11.27 2.87
C LYS A 101 1.08 -9.97 2.27
N VAL A 102 0.22 -10.08 1.26
CA VAL A 102 -0.46 -8.94 0.65
C VAL A 102 -1.95 -9.03 0.94
N GLY A 103 -2.50 -7.97 1.51
CA GLY A 103 -3.90 -7.85 1.91
C GLY A 103 -4.85 -7.59 0.75
N THR A 104 -6.14 -7.60 1.06
CA THR A 104 -7.19 -7.23 0.09
C THR A 104 -7.20 -5.72 -0.18
N LEU A 105 -7.86 -5.31 -1.26
CA LEU A 105 -8.10 -3.87 -1.50
C LEU A 105 -9.08 -3.38 -0.44
N VAL A 106 -8.63 -2.44 0.37
CA VAL A 106 -9.40 -1.78 1.44
C VAL A 106 -9.45 -0.28 1.19
N ASP A 107 -10.49 0.37 1.69
CA ASP A 107 -10.62 1.82 1.61
C ASP A 107 -9.55 2.46 2.50
N ALA A 108 -8.63 3.21 1.90
CA ALA A 108 -7.51 3.83 2.61
C ALA A 108 -7.94 4.87 3.66
N MET A 109 -9.15 5.42 3.55
CA MET A 109 -9.66 6.50 4.42
C MET A 109 -10.58 5.99 5.53
N TYR A 110 -11.29 4.86 5.32
CA TYR A 110 -12.30 4.35 6.25
C TYR A 110 -12.20 2.86 6.55
N GLY A 111 -11.25 2.15 5.94
CA GLY A 111 -11.10 0.70 6.00
C GLY A 111 -10.04 0.21 7.00
N ILE A 112 -10.04 0.75 8.22
CA ILE A 112 -9.36 0.19 9.41
C ILE A 112 -10.38 0.01 10.53
#